data_AF-A0A844CUT8-F1
#
_entry.id   AF-A0A844CUT8-F1
#
_cell.length_a   1.000
_cell.length_b   1.000
_cell.length_c   1.000
_cell.angle_alpha   90.00
_cell.angle_beta   90.00
_cell.angle_gamma   90.00
#
_symmetry.space_group_name_H-M   'P 1'
#
loop_
_entity.id
_entity.type
_entity.pdbx_description
1 polymer ?
#
loop_
_entity_poly.entity_id
_entity_poly.type
_entity_poly.pdbx_seq_one_letter_code
_entity_poly.pdbx_strand_id
1 'polypeptide(L)'
;MAAIEWLNGGLDAAFALARAQQRPLFLYWGAVWCPPCNRVKSEIFGRDEFIQRAAGVLSYHLDGDSAGAQALAAHYRLRSYPTLVLFAPDGSEITRLPCELDGELFVAAFDAALAVHAAGSSAAAALDAALSGSRALSADEWSLLSHYSWDTDEGKLLGTRALAPTLSALAAASTNPDAAVRLRLHAELAAGSADAAGLLAVLADARLARSNMDIFSNSGINLIKIASRREELVAAMGSVAAQWADDFWLSAPDRLMAVRLQMRLARLLSPTQGLQEQVRERVEEALAESTDPYERHTLVNTAVSALNDAGLPVQAEQVLLAELPRSHSPYYFMLSLATSAKRRSDVAGVLDWYGKAWQASVGLATRLQWGVTYLVSVIDLAPHDTARIEQAAQGLLADVRAAGADAHQQRNLGQLQKLAPKLASIPPGPHTSALAAAI
;
A
#
# COMPACT_ATOMS: atom_id res chain seq x y z
N MET A 1 19.36 15.22 -14.51
CA MET A 1 18.16 15.42 -13.67
C MET A 1 18.57 15.18 -12.24
N ALA A 2 18.14 16.03 -11.30
CA ALA A 2 18.38 15.79 -9.88
C ALA A 2 17.58 14.54 -9.45
N ALA A 3 18.05 13.83 -8.43
CA ALA A 3 17.38 12.66 -7.86
C ALA A 3 17.65 12.63 -6.35
N ILE A 4 16.81 11.92 -5.61
CA ILE A 4 17.05 11.69 -4.18
C ILE A 4 18.38 10.93 -4.01
N GLU A 5 19.23 11.44 -3.13
CA GLU A 5 20.45 10.76 -2.72
C GLU A 5 20.13 9.70 -1.66
N TRP A 6 20.07 8.44 -2.09
CA TRP A 6 19.87 7.30 -1.20
C TRP A 6 21.20 6.83 -0.61
N LEU A 7 21.26 6.73 0.71
CA LEU A 7 22.41 6.20 1.42
C LEU A 7 22.65 4.72 1.09
N ASN A 8 23.93 4.35 1.03
CA ASN A 8 24.39 2.98 0.88
C ASN A 8 24.82 2.40 2.22
N GLY A 9 24.92 1.07 2.31
CA GLY A 9 25.34 0.35 3.51
C GLY A 9 24.16 -0.06 4.40
N GLY A 10 24.44 -0.39 5.66
CA GLY A 10 23.42 -0.83 6.61
C GLY A 10 22.67 0.32 7.29
N LEU A 11 21.44 0.06 7.72
CA LEU A 11 20.58 1.04 8.39
C LEU A 11 21.21 1.62 9.67
N ASP A 12 21.98 0.82 10.43
CA ASP A 12 22.73 1.30 11.60
C ASP A 12 23.75 2.39 11.24
N ALA A 13 24.41 2.27 10.08
CA ALA A 13 25.34 3.27 9.60
C ALA A 13 24.62 4.55 9.16
N ALA A 14 23.41 4.44 8.61
CA ALA A 14 22.57 5.59 8.30
C ALA A 14 22.14 6.34 9.56
N PHE A 15 21.74 5.63 10.63
CA PHE A 15 21.46 6.25 11.93
C PHE A 15 22.70 6.87 12.58
N ALA A 16 23.86 6.23 12.47
CA ALA A 16 25.12 6.80 12.96
C ALA A 16 25.47 8.11 12.22
N LEU A 17 25.26 8.14 10.90
CA LEU A 17 25.46 9.34 10.08
C LEU A 17 24.46 10.45 10.44
N ALA A 18 23.18 10.12 10.65
CA ALA A 18 22.14 11.04 11.08
C ALA A 18 22.53 11.74 12.39
N ARG A 19 22.99 10.96 13.37
CA ARG A 19 23.49 11.47 14.65
C ARG A 19 24.73 12.33 14.47
N ALA A 20 25.69 11.91 13.65
CA ALA A 20 26.94 12.65 13.43
C ALA A 20 26.69 14.01 12.75
N GLN A 21 25.74 14.08 11.81
CA GLN A 21 25.42 15.29 11.06
C GLN A 21 24.31 16.14 11.70
N GLN A 22 23.66 15.64 12.75
CA GLN A 22 22.46 16.26 13.35
C GLN A 22 21.36 16.49 12.29
N ARG A 23 21.17 15.54 11.38
CA ARG A 23 20.17 15.59 10.31
C ARG A 23 19.13 14.48 10.48
N PRO A 24 17.84 14.75 10.26
CA PRO A 24 16.81 13.71 10.27
C PRO A 24 17.08 12.62 9.22
N LEU A 25 16.56 11.43 9.47
CA LEU A 25 16.64 10.27 8.56
C LEU A 25 15.24 9.94 8.02
N PHE A 26 15.08 9.98 6.71
CA PHE A 26 13.91 9.50 5.99
C PHE A 26 14.13 8.05 5.56
N LEU A 27 13.37 7.14 6.15
CA LEU A 27 13.35 5.73 5.80
C LEU A 27 12.18 5.42 4.87
N TYR A 28 12.48 4.85 3.71
CA TYR A 28 11.51 4.25 2.81
C TYR A 28 11.68 2.73 2.80
N TRP A 29 10.67 1.99 3.26
CA TRP A 29 10.61 0.53 3.12
C TRP A 29 9.60 0.16 2.04
N GLY A 30 10.06 -0.56 1.03
CA GLY A 30 9.24 -0.89 -0.15
C GLY A 30 9.67 -2.19 -0.82
N ALA A 31 8.95 -2.56 -1.87
CA ALA A 31 9.30 -3.67 -2.74
C ALA A 31 9.15 -3.25 -4.21
N VAL A 32 10.05 -3.71 -5.06
CA VAL A 32 10.10 -3.30 -6.48
C VAL A 32 8.78 -3.58 -7.21
N TRP A 33 8.13 -4.70 -6.91
CA TRP A 33 6.89 -5.11 -7.57
C TRP A 33 5.61 -4.45 -7.03
N CYS A 34 5.68 -3.77 -5.89
CA CYS A 34 4.51 -3.28 -5.17
C CYS A 34 3.89 -2.07 -5.89
N PRO A 35 2.62 -2.11 -6.33
CA PRO A 35 2.05 -0.98 -7.08
C PRO A 35 2.00 0.34 -6.29
N PRO A 36 1.57 0.39 -5.01
CA PRO A 36 1.66 1.62 -4.22
C PRO A 36 3.09 2.16 -4.08
N CYS A 37 4.11 1.29 -4.00
CA CYS A 37 5.52 1.72 -4.02
C CYS A 37 5.90 2.40 -5.34
N ASN A 38 5.43 1.86 -6.46
CA ASN A 38 5.70 2.42 -7.78
C ASN A 38 4.99 3.76 -7.98
N ARG A 39 3.76 3.92 -7.46
CA ARG A 39 3.07 5.22 -7.38
C ARG A 39 3.89 6.26 -6.61
N VAL A 40 4.40 5.91 -5.42
CA VAL A 40 5.26 6.82 -4.64
C VAL A 40 6.51 7.21 -5.44
N LYS A 41 7.14 6.26 -6.15
CA LYS A 41 8.33 6.57 -6.96
C LYS A 41 8.03 7.53 -8.10
N SER A 42 6.93 7.35 -8.82
CA SER A 42 6.56 8.19 -9.96
C SER A 42 6.01 9.55 -9.52
N GLU A 43 5.12 9.57 -8.52
CA GLU A 43 4.33 10.77 -8.18
C GLU A 43 4.91 11.60 -7.04
N ILE A 44 5.82 11.04 -6.22
CA ILE A 44 6.44 11.76 -5.10
C ILE A 44 7.94 11.87 -5.34
N PHE A 45 8.65 10.74 -5.46
CA PHE A 45 10.11 10.76 -5.54
C PHE A 45 10.66 11.34 -6.84
N GLY A 46 9.86 11.31 -7.91
CA GLY A 46 10.17 11.94 -9.20
C GLY A 46 9.91 13.44 -9.25
N ARG A 47 9.27 14.05 -8.24
CA ARG A 47 8.98 15.50 -8.24
C ARG A 47 10.20 16.30 -7.82
N ASP A 48 10.53 17.33 -8.59
CA ASP A 48 11.60 18.28 -8.27
C ASP A 48 11.42 18.92 -6.88
N GLU A 49 10.17 19.23 -6.52
CA GLU A 49 9.80 19.79 -5.21
C GLU A 49 10.23 18.86 -4.07
N PHE A 50 9.91 17.56 -4.18
CA PHE A 50 10.28 16.59 -3.15
C PHE A 50 11.79 16.33 -3.13
N ILE A 51 12.44 16.24 -4.29
CA ILE A 51 13.90 16.08 -4.37
C ILE A 51 14.61 17.23 -3.64
N GLN A 52 14.13 18.46 -3.79
CA GLN A 52 14.67 19.62 -3.06
C GLN A 52 14.46 19.52 -1.55
N ARG A 53 13.29 19.05 -1.08
CA ARG A 53 13.04 18.84 0.36
C ARG A 53 13.85 17.69 0.93
N ALA A 54 13.97 16.59 0.19
CA ALA A 54 14.74 15.42 0.58
C ALA A 54 16.23 15.73 0.79
N ALA A 55 16.77 16.76 0.15
CA ALA A 55 18.14 17.23 0.41
C ALA A 55 18.35 17.72 1.86
N GLY A 56 17.28 18.13 2.56
CA GLY A 56 17.32 18.52 3.97
C GLY A 56 17.51 17.35 4.94
N VAL A 57 17.31 16.11 4.48
CA VAL A 57 17.39 14.89 5.31
C VAL A 57 18.38 13.88 4.72
N LEU A 58 18.74 12.88 5.51
CA LEU A 58 19.40 11.68 4.99
C LEU A 58 18.30 10.72 4.52
N SER A 59 18.40 10.17 3.30
CA SER A 59 17.39 9.25 2.77
C SER A 59 17.93 7.83 2.70
N TYR A 60 17.19 6.85 3.21
CA TYR A 60 17.56 5.43 3.18
C TYR A 60 16.42 4.58 2.62
N HIS A 61 16.71 3.77 1.60
CA HIS A 61 15.77 2.81 1.03
C HIS A 61 16.07 1.41 1.56
N LEU A 62 15.15 0.85 2.33
CA LEU A 62 15.16 -0.56 2.70
C LEU A 62 14.32 -1.33 1.69
N ASP A 63 14.98 -2.06 0.79
CA ASP A 63 14.28 -3.02 -0.07
C ASP A 63 13.83 -4.22 0.78
N GLY A 64 12.52 -4.46 0.83
CA GLY A 64 11.89 -5.55 1.57
C GLY A 64 12.27 -6.96 1.10
N ASP A 65 13.00 -7.07 0.00
CA ASP A 65 13.55 -8.30 -0.55
C ASP A 65 15.06 -8.47 -0.31
N SER A 66 15.72 -7.46 0.27
CA SER A 66 17.13 -7.55 0.68
C SER A 66 17.31 -8.47 1.90
N ALA A 67 18.50 -9.05 2.03
CA ALA A 67 18.81 -9.96 3.13
C ALA A 67 18.68 -9.26 4.50
N GLY A 68 17.93 -9.86 5.43
CA GLY A 68 17.69 -9.30 6.77
C GLY A 68 16.64 -8.18 6.80
N ALA A 69 16.00 -7.86 5.68
CA ALA A 69 15.00 -6.80 5.63
C ALA A 69 13.78 -7.10 6.50
N GLN A 70 13.39 -8.37 6.66
CA GLN A 70 12.24 -8.74 7.49
C GLN A 70 12.57 -8.66 8.98
N ALA A 71 13.80 -9.00 9.37
CA ALA A 71 14.29 -8.77 10.73
C ALA A 71 14.33 -7.27 11.07
N LEU A 72 14.83 -6.43 10.14
CA LEU A 72 14.80 -4.97 10.31
C LEU A 72 13.37 -4.44 10.40
N ALA A 73 12.48 -4.91 9.51
CA ALA A 73 11.07 -4.57 9.56
C ALA A 73 10.44 -4.94 10.92
N ALA A 74 10.81 -6.09 11.51
CA ALA A 74 10.37 -6.45 12.85
C ALA A 74 10.87 -5.48 13.92
N HIS A 75 12.16 -5.14 13.88
CA HIS A 75 12.79 -4.23 14.84
C HIS A 75 12.13 -2.84 14.82
N TYR A 76 11.90 -2.28 13.62
CA TYR A 76 11.29 -0.97 13.46
C TYR A 76 9.75 -0.99 13.39
N ARG A 77 9.13 -2.17 13.55
CA ARG A 77 7.68 -2.41 13.38
C ARG A 77 7.13 -1.84 12.08
N LEU A 78 7.73 -2.24 10.98
CA LEU A 78 7.26 -1.97 9.63
C LEU A 78 6.48 -3.22 9.18
N ARG A 79 5.20 -3.07 8.82
CA ARG A 79 4.32 -4.22 8.47
C ARG A 79 4.02 -4.35 6.96
N SER A 80 3.71 -3.24 6.29
CA SER A 80 3.28 -3.24 4.89
C SER A 80 4.11 -2.33 4.00
N TYR A 81 4.09 -2.61 2.69
CA TYR A 81 4.71 -1.77 1.69
C TYR A 81 3.71 -0.78 1.08
N PRO A 82 4.15 0.46 0.78
CA PRO A 82 5.33 1.11 1.36
C PRO A 82 5.10 1.48 2.82
N THR A 83 6.17 1.61 3.61
CA THR A 83 6.16 2.36 4.88
C THR A 83 7.19 3.49 4.78
N LEU A 84 6.78 4.70 5.17
CA LEU A 84 7.57 5.93 5.08
C LEU A 84 7.71 6.51 6.49
N VAL A 85 8.93 6.62 7.01
CA VAL A 85 9.18 7.06 8.40
C VAL A 85 10.20 8.18 8.42
N LEU A 86 9.92 9.23 9.19
CA LEU A 86 10.90 10.25 9.53
C LEU A 86 11.40 10.01 10.96
N PHE A 87 12.71 9.90 11.09
CA PHE A 87 13.42 9.79 12.37
C PHE A 87 14.19 11.06 12.68
N ALA A 88 14.22 11.44 13.94
CA ALA A 88 15.09 12.47 14.47
C ALA A 88 16.56 11.97 14.49
N PRO A 89 17.56 12.87 14.56
CA PRO A 89 18.97 12.48 14.62
C PRO A 89 19.36 11.54 15.77
N ASP A 90 18.59 11.52 16.85
CA ASP A 90 18.81 10.64 17.99
C ASP A 90 18.30 9.19 17.76
N GLY A 91 17.46 8.99 16.73
CA GLY A 91 16.83 7.73 16.37
C GLY A 91 15.36 7.61 16.80
N SER A 92 14.78 8.61 17.45
CA SER A 92 13.35 8.64 17.78
C SER A 92 12.48 8.89 16.53
N GLU A 93 11.28 8.31 16.48
CA GLU A 93 10.34 8.55 15.37
C GLU A 93 9.70 9.93 15.50
N ILE A 94 9.87 10.77 14.47
CA ILE A 94 9.13 12.04 14.33
C ILE A 94 7.69 11.72 13.94
N THR A 95 7.50 10.95 12.86
CA THR A 95 6.19 10.54 12.36
C THR A 95 6.32 9.41 11.32
N ARG A 96 5.18 8.78 11.00
CA ARG A 96 5.01 7.88 9.85
C ARG A 96 4.11 8.57 8.84
N LEU A 97 4.62 8.71 7.62
CA LEU A 97 3.95 9.45 6.54
C LEU A 97 3.04 8.51 5.73
N PRO A 98 1.88 9.00 5.26
CA PRO A 98 0.93 8.20 4.51
C PRO A 98 1.37 8.16 3.04
N CYS A 99 1.29 7.00 2.41
CA CYS A 99 1.75 6.83 1.03
C CYS A 99 0.65 7.07 -0.02
N GLU A 100 -0.59 7.18 0.46
CA GLU A 100 -1.80 7.29 -0.35
C GLU A 100 -2.07 8.73 -0.80
N LEU A 101 -1.44 9.71 -0.17
CA LEU A 101 -1.51 11.11 -0.60
C LEU A 101 -0.96 11.25 -2.03
N ASP A 102 -1.48 12.22 -2.76
CA ASP A 102 -0.85 12.69 -3.99
C ASP A 102 0.46 13.44 -3.70
N GLY A 103 1.21 13.73 -4.76
CA GLY A 103 2.53 14.36 -4.67
C GLY A 103 2.55 15.69 -3.92
N GLU A 104 1.54 16.55 -4.11
CA GLU A 104 1.51 17.89 -3.49
C GLU A 104 1.19 17.80 -2.01
N LEU A 105 0.16 17.04 -1.65
CA LEU A 105 -0.23 16.82 -0.26
C LEU A 105 0.87 16.09 0.51
N PHE A 106 1.57 15.15 -0.12
CA PHE A 106 2.69 14.47 0.50
C PHE A 106 3.85 15.42 0.81
N VAL A 107 4.24 16.28 -0.14
CA VAL A 107 5.31 17.29 0.09
C VAL A 107 4.92 18.22 1.24
N ALA A 108 3.67 18.69 1.30
CA ALA A 108 3.19 19.52 2.40
C ALA A 108 3.22 18.78 3.75
N ALA A 109 2.81 17.51 3.80
CA ALA A 109 2.89 16.69 5.01
C ALA A 109 4.34 16.43 5.45
N PHE A 110 5.26 16.26 4.51
CA PHE A 110 6.69 16.11 4.77
C PHE A 110 7.28 17.40 5.36
N ASP A 111 6.98 18.56 4.77
CA ASP A 111 7.43 19.86 5.27
C ASP A 111 6.88 20.15 6.68
N ALA A 112 5.59 19.87 6.92
CA ALA A 112 4.97 19.99 8.25
C ALA A 112 5.67 19.09 9.28
N ALA A 113 6.02 17.86 8.91
CA ALA A 113 6.74 16.95 9.80
C ALA A 113 8.14 17.46 10.19
N LEU A 114 8.87 18.04 9.24
CA LEU A 114 10.16 18.66 9.53
C LEU A 114 10.01 19.92 10.40
N ALA A 115 8.98 20.74 10.17
CA ALA A 115 8.68 21.90 11.01
C ALA A 115 8.33 21.52 12.45
N VAL A 116 7.49 20.48 12.65
CA VAL A 116 7.16 19.91 13.96
C VAL A 116 8.42 19.43 14.68
N HIS A 117 9.32 18.73 13.97
CA HIS A 117 10.59 18.29 14.55
C HIS A 117 11.50 19.47 14.93
N ALA A 118 11.64 20.46 14.05
CA ALA A 118 12.44 21.66 14.32
C ALA A 118 11.92 22.46 15.53
N ALA A 119 10.60 22.40 15.80
CA ALA A 119 9.98 22.97 16.99
C ALA A 119 10.14 22.10 18.27
N GLY A 120 10.86 20.98 18.20
CA GLY A 120 11.11 20.09 19.33
C GLY A 120 9.94 19.15 19.68
N SER A 121 9.04 18.89 18.72
CA SER A 121 7.89 18.01 18.89
C SER A 121 7.95 16.79 17.96
N SER A 122 6.94 15.92 18.06
CA SER A 122 6.78 14.68 17.28
C SER A 122 5.33 14.24 17.30
N ALA A 123 4.98 13.20 16.53
CA ALA A 123 3.65 12.58 16.57
C ALA A 123 3.29 12.13 18.00
N ALA A 124 4.25 11.53 18.72
CA ALA A 124 4.05 11.07 20.09
C ALA A 124 3.78 12.24 21.06
N ALA A 125 4.58 13.31 20.97
CA ALA A 125 4.40 14.49 21.82
C ALA A 125 3.10 15.24 21.49
N ALA A 126 2.75 15.35 20.21
CA ALA A 126 1.50 15.96 19.77
C ALA A 126 0.28 15.14 20.22
N LEU A 127 0.33 13.81 20.08
CA LEU A 127 -0.75 12.93 20.53
C LEU A 127 -0.97 13.04 22.04
N ASP A 128 0.11 13.00 22.83
CA ASP A 128 0.00 13.14 24.29
C ASP A 128 -0.58 14.50 24.69
N ALA A 129 -0.10 15.60 24.08
CA ALA A 129 -0.62 16.93 24.33
C ALA A 129 -2.10 17.07 23.93
N ALA A 130 -2.51 16.50 22.79
CA ALA A 130 -3.89 16.54 22.32
C ALA A 130 -4.85 15.77 23.23
N LEU A 131 -4.43 14.61 23.75
CA LEU A 131 -5.27 13.78 24.63
C LEU A 131 -5.29 14.25 26.08
N SER A 132 -4.18 14.80 26.58
CA SER A 132 -4.08 15.30 27.96
C SER A 132 -4.56 16.75 28.12
N GLY A 133 -4.57 17.52 27.04
CA GLY A 133 -4.80 18.96 27.08
C GLY A 133 -3.66 19.73 27.77
N SER A 134 -2.47 19.14 27.89
CA SER A 134 -1.32 19.75 28.59
C SER A 134 -0.82 21.04 27.94
N ARG A 135 -1.01 21.18 26.63
CA ARG A 135 -0.73 22.40 25.87
C ARG A 135 -1.57 22.47 24.59
N ALA A 136 -1.67 23.67 24.02
CA ALA A 136 -2.19 23.83 22.68
C ALA A 136 -1.23 23.23 21.63
N LEU A 137 -1.79 22.61 20.59
CA LEU A 137 -1.06 22.14 19.42
C LEU A 137 -0.98 23.24 18.37
N SER A 138 0.11 23.28 17.63
CA SER A 138 0.25 24.09 16.42
C SER A 138 -0.56 23.52 15.25
N ALA A 139 -0.72 24.31 14.19
CA ALA A 139 -1.37 23.85 12.96
C ALA A 139 -0.61 22.66 12.31
N ASP A 140 0.72 22.69 12.35
CA ASP A 140 1.56 21.62 11.79
C ASP A 140 1.48 20.33 12.61
N GLU A 141 1.34 20.42 13.94
CA GLU A 141 1.11 19.25 14.78
C GLU A 141 -0.24 18.60 14.51
N TRP A 142 -1.29 19.40 14.31
CA TRP A 142 -2.59 18.87 13.88
C TRP A 142 -2.51 18.24 12.50
N SER A 143 -1.82 18.89 11.54
CA SER A 143 -1.58 18.32 10.21
C SER A 143 -0.83 16.99 10.29
N LEU A 144 0.20 16.92 11.13
CA LEU A 144 1.01 15.72 11.33
C LEU A 144 0.19 14.57 11.93
N LEU A 145 -0.69 14.83 12.90
CA LEU A 145 -1.59 13.81 13.45
C LEU A 145 -2.66 13.36 12.44
N SER A 146 -3.21 14.28 11.64
CA SER A 146 -4.22 13.92 10.63
C SER A 146 -3.65 13.14 9.45
N HIS A 147 -2.37 13.33 9.15
CA HIS A 147 -1.66 12.62 8.08
C HIS A 147 -0.82 11.45 8.60
N TYR A 148 -0.87 11.09 9.89
CA TYR A 148 -0.18 9.91 10.38
C TYR A 148 -0.73 8.64 9.71
N SER A 149 0.13 7.68 9.34
CA SER A 149 -0.29 6.38 8.78
C SER A 149 -0.88 5.46 9.88
N TRP A 150 -2.10 5.76 10.31
CA TRP A 150 -2.81 5.07 11.39
C TRP A 150 -3.07 3.59 11.12
N ASP A 151 -3.17 3.20 9.86
CA ASP A 151 -3.39 1.82 9.41
C ASP A 151 -2.12 0.94 9.50
N THR A 152 -0.94 1.57 9.56
CA THR A 152 0.37 0.89 9.70
C THR A 152 1.09 1.24 11.01
N ASP A 153 0.34 1.70 12.01
CA ASP A 153 0.88 2.14 13.30
C ASP A 153 1.68 1.04 14.04
N GLU A 154 1.23 -0.21 13.98
CA GLU A 154 1.84 -1.35 14.70
C GLU A 154 2.06 -1.08 16.21
N GLY A 155 1.14 -0.31 16.81
CA GLY A 155 1.19 0.07 18.22
C GLY A 155 2.37 0.98 18.57
N LYS A 156 2.93 1.70 17.59
CA LYS A 156 4.05 2.64 17.81
C LYS A 156 3.59 3.93 18.45
N LEU A 157 2.57 4.54 17.87
CA LEU A 157 1.98 5.77 18.37
C LEU A 157 0.80 5.48 19.29
N LEU A 158 -0.06 4.51 18.94
CA LEU A 158 -1.25 4.19 19.75
C LEU A 158 -0.90 3.45 21.04
N GLY A 159 0.16 2.64 21.05
CA GLY A 159 0.44 1.72 22.15
C GLY A 159 -0.73 0.77 22.38
N THR A 160 -1.35 0.83 23.55
CA THR A 160 -2.52 0.01 23.93
C THR A 160 -3.86 0.73 23.71
N ARG A 161 -3.86 1.97 23.22
CA ARG A 161 -5.09 2.75 23.02
C ARG A 161 -5.88 2.20 21.83
N ALA A 162 -7.21 2.18 21.94
CA ALA A 162 -8.07 1.78 20.83
C ALA A 162 -8.11 2.88 19.75
N LEU A 163 -7.95 2.49 18.49
CA LEU A 163 -7.84 3.40 17.34
C LEU A 163 -9.05 4.34 17.20
N ALA A 164 -10.25 3.77 17.07
CA ALA A 164 -11.47 4.55 16.82
C ALA A 164 -11.77 5.65 17.87
N PRO A 165 -11.81 5.35 19.18
CA PRO A 165 -12.04 6.40 20.18
C PRO A 165 -10.89 7.41 20.27
N THR A 166 -9.65 7.00 20.01
CA THR A 166 -8.51 7.92 19.97
C THR A 166 -8.66 8.93 18.85
N LEU A 167 -8.92 8.47 17.62
CA LEU A 167 -9.13 9.34 16.47
C LEU A 167 -10.33 10.27 16.63
N SER A 168 -11.43 9.77 17.22
CA SER A 168 -12.61 10.58 17.52
C SER A 168 -12.29 11.70 18.53
N ALA A 169 -11.53 11.39 19.59
CA ALA A 169 -11.08 12.39 20.55
C ALA A 169 -10.16 13.44 19.90
N LEU A 170 -9.23 13.04 19.03
CA LEU A 170 -8.38 13.95 18.27
C LEU A 170 -9.19 14.85 17.33
N ALA A 171 -10.15 14.28 16.60
CA ALA A 171 -11.02 15.05 15.71
C ALA A 171 -11.83 16.10 16.47
N ALA A 172 -12.35 15.75 17.66
CA ALA A 172 -13.09 16.68 18.52
C ALA A 172 -12.20 17.77 19.14
N ALA A 173 -10.94 17.45 19.46
CA ALA A 173 -9.99 18.39 20.06
C ALA A 173 -9.30 19.30 19.03
N SER A 174 -9.29 18.93 17.76
CA SER A 174 -8.54 19.63 16.72
C SER A 174 -9.03 21.06 16.51
N THR A 175 -8.12 22.02 16.66
CA THR A 175 -8.35 23.43 16.31
C THR A 175 -8.08 23.73 14.84
N ASN A 176 -7.56 22.76 14.08
CA ASN A 176 -7.41 22.83 12.63
C ASN A 176 -8.62 22.12 11.96
N PRO A 177 -9.47 22.84 11.22
CA PRO A 177 -10.67 22.27 10.61
C PRO A 177 -10.40 21.12 9.62
N ASP A 178 -9.33 21.21 8.84
CA ASP A 178 -8.98 20.19 7.83
C ASP A 178 -8.50 18.91 8.51
N ALA A 179 -7.63 19.07 9.52
CA ALA A 179 -7.17 17.96 10.33
C ALA A 179 -8.34 17.28 11.05
N ALA A 180 -9.30 18.07 11.58
CA ALA A 180 -10.49 17.56 12.24
C ALA A 180 -11.34 16.70 11.30
N VAL A 181 -11.56 17.14 10.05
CA VAL A 181 -12.29 16.37 9.04
C VAL A 181 -11.58 15.06 8.74
N ARG A 182 -10.27 15.10 8.44
CA ARG A 182 -9.50 13.91 8.08
C ARG A 182 -9.43 12.90 9.22
N LEU A 183 -9.17 13.35 10.44
CA LEU A 183 -9.18 12.51 11.64
C LEU A 183 -10.56 11.87 11.87
N ARG A 184 -11.65 12.62 11.64
CA ARG A 184 -13.03 12.08 11.73
C ARG A 184 -13.27 10.97 10.70
N LEU A 185 -12.83 11.14 9.45
CA LEU A 185 -12.98 10.09 8.42
C LEU A 185 -12.25 8.80 8.81
N HIS A 186 -11.03 8.91 9.33
CA HIS A 186 -10.31 7.75 9.87
C HIS A 186 -11.03 7.14 11.10
N ALA A 187 -11.59 7.98 11.98
CA ALA A 187 -12.33 7.51 13.16
C ALA A 187 -13.58 6.71 12.75
N GLU A 188 -14.34 7.18 11.76
CA GLU A 188 -15.53 6.51 11.24
C GLU A 188 -15.19 5.16 10.61
N LEU A 189 -14.13 5.10 9.81
CA LEU A 189 -13.62 3.84 9.24
C LEU A 189 -13.21 2.85 10.33
N ALA A 190 -12.52 3.32 11.37
CA ALA A 190 -12.10 2.49 12.49
C ALA A 190 -13.27 2.04 13.38
N ALA A 191 -14.30 2.87 13.52
CA ALA A 191 -15.50 2.57 14.31
C ALA A 191 -16.47 1.64 13.59
N GLY A 192 -16.42 1.56 12.26
CA GLY A 192 -17.40 0.82 11.46
C GLY A 192 -18.77 1.49 11.44
N SER A 193 -18.83 2.80 11.65
CA SER A 193 -20.04 3.64 11.55
C SER A 193 -19.65 5.04 11.11
N ALA A 194 -20.42 5.64 10.20
CA ALA A 194 -20.12 6.97 9.65
C ALA A 194 -21.34 7.90 9.66
N ASP A 195 -21.11 9.20 9.88
CA ASP A 195 -22.13 10.23 9.81
C ASP A 195 -22.41 10.63 8.35
N ALA A 196 -23.55 10.18 7.82
CA ALA A 196 -23.93 10.48 6.46
C ALA A 196 -24.06 12.00 6.18
N ALA A 197 -24.51 12.80 7.15
CA ALA A 197 -24.63 14.24 6.94
C ALA A 197 -23.26 14.91 6.86
N GLY A 198 -22.33 14.54 7.76
CA GLY A 198 -20.95 14.97 7.73
C GLY A 198 -20.22 14.56 6.45
N LEU A 199 -20.41 13.33 5.97
CA LEU A 199 -19.85 12.86 4.71
C LEU A 199 -20.38 13.65 3.51
N LEU A 200 -21.69 13.91 3.43
CA LEU A 200 -22.29 14.73 2.37
C LEU A 200 -21.76 16.16 2.40
N ALA A 201 -21.56 16.75 3.58
CA ALA A 201 -20.99 18.08 3.72
C ALA A 201 -19.54 18.14 3.21
N VAL A 202 -18.73 17.12 3.51
CA VAL A 202 -17.35 17.01 2.99
C VAL A 202 -17.34 16.85 1.47
N LEU A 203 -18.22 15.99 0.92
CA LEU A 203 -18.32 15.77 -0.53
C LEU A 203 -18.85 17.00 -1.29
N ALA A 204 -19.61 17.88 -0.64
CA ALA A 204 -20.10 19.12 -1.22
C ALA A 204 -19.04 20.24 -1.27
N ASP A 205 -17.97 20.15 -0.47
CA ASP A 205 -16.84 21.06 -0.50
C ASP A 205 -15.71 20.46 -1.34
N ALA A 206 -15.51 20.98 -2.55
CA ALA A 206 -14.52 20.46 -3.50
C ALA A 206 -13.09 20.43 -2.93
N ARG A 207 -12.73 21.37 -2.06
CA ARG A 207 -11.40 21.44 -1.44
C ARG A 207 -11.24 20.35 -0.38
N LEU A 208 -12.24 20.15 0.48
CA LEU A 208 -12.22 19.09 1.49
C LEU A 208 -12.31 17.70 0.85
N ALA A 209 -13.12 17.55 -0.20
CA ALA A 209 -13.18 16.32 -0.97
C ALA A 209 -11.80 15.99 -1.57
N ARG A 210 -11.17 16.97 -2.24
CA ARG A 210 -9.86 16.82 -2.89
C ARG A 210 -8.74 16.50 -1.89
N SER A 211 -8.73 17.13 -0.71
CA SER A 211 -7.72 16.88 0.33
C SER A 211 -7.87 15.52 1.04
N ASN A 212 -9.01 14.85 0.86
CA ASN A 212 -9.29 13.51 1.38
C ASN A 212 -9.55 12.49 0.26
N MET A 213 -9.10 12.79 -0.97
CA MET A 213 -9.31 11.96 -2.15
C MET A 213 -8.75 10.55 -1.97
N ASP A 214 -7.63 10.41 -1.25
CA ASP A 214 -7.00 9.13 -0.93
C ASP A 214 -7.93 8.24 -0.08
N ILE A 215 -8.58 8.82 0.93
CA ILE A 215 -9.54 8.11 1.79
C ILE A 215 -10.77 7.71 0.98
N PHE A 216 -11.31 8.60 0.15
CA PHE A 216 -12.50 8.31 -0.66
C PHE A 216 -12.23 7.28 -1.76
N SER A 217 -11.10 7.38 -2.45
CA SER A 217 -10.68 6.42 -3.48
C SER A 217 -10.47 5.01 -2.91
N ASN A 218 -9.79 4.90 -1.76
CA ASN A 218 -9.45 3.61 -1.17
C ASN A 218 -10.61 3.01 -0.35
N SER A 219 -11.33 3.85 0.39
CA SER A 219 -12.28 3.42 1.43
C SER A 219 -13.68 4.05 1.32
N GLY A 220 -13.97 4.85 0.30
CA GLY A 220 -15.28 5.52 0.13
C GLY A 220 -16.46 4.54 0.05
N ILE A 221 -16.28 3.40 -0.62
CA ILE A 221 -17.29 2.32 -0.64
C ILE A 221 -17.56 1.76 0.76
N ASN A 222 -16.54 1.67 1.62
CA ASN A 222 -16.71 1.19 2.99
C ASN A 222 -17.44 2.25 3.84
N LEU A 223 -17.07 3.53 3.72
CA LEU A 223 -17.80 4.65 4.35
C LEU A 223 -19.29 4.62 4.00
N ILE A 224 -19.64 4.43 2.72
CA ILE A 224 -21.03 4.32 2.27
C ILE A 224 -21.73 3.11 2.91
N LYS A 225 -21.06 1.96 3.00
CA LYS A 225 -21.64 0.75 3.61
C LYS A 225 -21.94 0.94 5.10
N ILE A 226 -21.12 1.69 5.82
CA ILE A 226 -21.27 1.92 7.27
C ILE A 226 -22.06 3.19 7.61
N ALA A 227 -22.50 3.95 6.60
CA ALA A 227 -23.35 5.13 6.74
C ALA A 227 -24.82 4.85 6.44
N SER A 228 -25.69 5.76 6.88
CA SER A 228 -27.06 5.89 6.37
C SER A 228 -27.09 6.65 5.03
N ARG A 229 -28.26 6.89 4.44
CA ARG A 229 -28.44 7.70 3.19
C ARG A 229 -27.53 7.28 2.03
N ARG A 230 -27.37 5.96 1.83
CA ARG A 230 -26.40 5.38 0.89
C ARG A 230 -26.56 5.87 -0.55
N GLU A 231 -27.79 6.03 -1.02
CA GLU A 231 -28.08 6.52 -2.38
C GLU A 231 -27.54 7.93 -2.60
N GLU A 232 -27.76 8.83 -1.65
CA GLU A 232 -27.28 10.21 -1.71
C GLU A 232 -25.75 10.28 -1.67
N LEU A 233 -25.12 9.46 -0.81
CA LEU A 233 -23.66 9.37 -0.75
C LEU A 233 -23.06 8.79 -2.03
N VAL A 234 -23.69 7.76 -2.62
CA VAL A 234 -23.25 7.22 -3.92
C VAL A 234 -23.33 8.28 -5.01
N ALA A 235 -24.43 9.05 -5.07
CA ALA A 235 -24.57 10.13 -6.04
C ALA A 235 -23.53 11.25 -5.84
N ALA A 236 -23.36 11.72 -4.59
CA ALA A 236 -22.39 12.78 -4.26
C ALA A 236 -20.95 12.35 -4.54
N MET A 237 -20.55 11.16 -4.08
CA MET A 237 -19.21 10.63 -4.31
C MET A 237 -18.96 10.30 -5.78
N GLY A 238 -19.99 9.83 -6.51
CA GLY A 238 -19.91 9.59 -7.94
C GLY A 238 -19.64 10.88 -8.73
N SER A 239 -20.31 11.97 -8.37
CA SER A 239 -20.08 13.29 -8.97
C SER A 239 -18.66 13.81 -8.72
N VAL A 240 -18.18 13.68 -7.47
CA VAL A 240 -16.81 14.06 -7.11
C VAL A 240 -15.77 13.20 -7.85
N ALA A 241 -15.99 11.89 -7.94
CA ALA A 241 -15.11 10.98 -8.67
C ALA A 241 -15.11 11.25 -10.19
N ALA A 242 -16.23 11.73 -10.76
CA ALA A 242 -16.28 12.20 -12.14
C ALA A 242 -15.38 13.43 -12.35
N GLN A 243 -15.43 14.40 -11.43
CA GLN A 243 -14.56 15.58 -11.49
C GLN A 243 -13.08 15.21 -11.41
N TRP A 244 -12.70 14.31 -10.51
CA TRP A 244 -11.31 13.84 -10.40
C TRP A 244 -10.83 13.06 -11.63
N ALA A 245 -11.71 12.28 -12.28
CA ALA A 245 -11.33 11.57 -13.50
C ALA A 245 -10.96 12.52 -14.65
N ASP A 246 -11.51 13.74 -14.65
CA ASP A 246 -11.28 14.76 -15.68
C ASP A 246 -10.32 15.87 -15.22
N ASP A 247 -9.79 15.81 -14.00
CA ASP A 247 -8.87 16.80 -13.43
C ASP A 247 -7.45 16.60 -13.98
N PHE A 248 -7.05 17.48 -14.90
CA PHE A 248 -5.73 17.41 -15.54
C PHE A 248 -4.55 17.65 -14.59
N TRP A 249 -4.79 18.18 -13.39
CA TRP A 249 -3.75 18.35 -12.36
C TRP A 249 -3.48 17.07 -11.56
N LEU A 250 -4.39 16.09 -11.62
CA LEU A 250 -4.16 14.78 -11.05
C LEU A 250 -3.26 13.94 -11.95
N SER A 251 -2.49 13.02 -11.35
CA SER A 251 -1.69 12.04 -12.10
C SER A 251 -2.58 11.09 -12.89
N ALA A 252 -2.03 10.43 -13.92
CA ALA A 252 -2.77 9.41 -14.65
C ALA A 252 -3.26 8.26 -13.75
N PRO A 253 -2.46 7.73 -12.79
CA PRO A 253 -2.95 6.76 -11.82
C PRO A 253 -4.13 7.24 -10.97
N ASP A 254 -4.11 8.48 -10.50
CA ASP A 254 -5.19 9.04 -9.65
C ASP A 254 -6.47 9.27 -10.46
N ARG A 255 -6.36 9.80 -11.69
CA ARG A 255 -7.51 9.91 -12.62
C ARG A 255 -8.12 8.55 -12.91
N LEU A 256 -7.30 7.53 -13.19
CA LEU A 256 -7.79 6.17 -13.46
C LEU A 256 -8.41 5.53 -12.21
N MET A 257 -7.88 5.81 -11.02
CA MET A 257 -8.50 5.38 -9.76
C MET A 257 -9.87 6.02 -9.56
N ALA A 258 -10.04 7.28 -9.93
CA ALA A 258 -11.33 7.97 -9.88
C ALA A 258 -12.36 7.36 -10.85
N VAL A 259 -11.95 7.01 -12.08
CA VAL A 259 -12.78 6.24 -13.03
C VAL A 259 -13.19 4.89 -12.44
N ARG A 260 -12.25 4.18 -11.81
CA ARG A 260 -12.55 2.91 -11.12
C ARG A 260 -13.53 3.12 -9.96
N LEU A 261 -13.40 4.19 -9.18
CA LEU A 261 -14.32 4.52 -8.09
C LEU A 261 -15.73 4.75 -8.63
N GLN A 262 -15.91 5.49 -9.73
CA GLN A 262 -17.21 5.67 -10.39
C GLN A 262 -17.83 4.33 -10.78
N MET A 263 -17.06 3.43 -11.40
CA MET A 263 -17.54 2.10 -11.78
C MET A 263 -17.99 1.27 -10.56
N ARG A 264 -17.21 1.30 -9.47
CA ARG A 264 -17.55 0.60 -8.23
C ARG A 264 -18.81 1.18 -7.56
N LEU A 265 -18.98 2.50 -7.57
CA LEU A 265 -20.15 3.20 -7.04
C LEU A 265 -21.41 2.87 -7.85
N ALA A 266 -21.32 2.93 -9.18
CA ALA A 266 -22.43 2.60 -10.05
C ALA A 266 -22.93 1.17 -9.81
N ARG A 267 -22.02 0.20 -9.66
CA ARG A 267 -22.40 -1.19 -9.33
C ARG A 267 -23.15 -1.36 -8.01
N LEU A 268 -23.11 -0.39 -7.09
CA LEU A 268 -23.88 -0.46 -5.85
C LEU A 268 -25.35 -0.11 -6.07
N LEU A 269 -25.64 1.03 -6.70
CA LEU A 269 -26.97 1.66 -6.66
C LEU A 269 -27.37 2.39 -7.96
N SER A 270 -26.63 2.26 -9.07
CA SER A 270 -26.92 3.00 -10.32
C SER A 270 -26.74 2.17 -11.59
N PRO A 271 -27.39 2.54 -12.71
CA PRO A 271 -27.14 1.92 -14.00
C PRO A 271 -25.66 2.08 -14.42
N THR A 272 -25.09 1.02 -14.99
CA THR A 272 -23.69 0.99 -15.46
C THR A 272 -23.55 1.30 -16.96
N GLN A 273 -24.64 1.70 -17.61
CA GLN A 273 -24.69 1.92 -19.05
C GLN A 273 -23.77 3.08 -19.46
N GLY A 274 -22.89 2.84 -20.43
CA GLY A 274 -21.88 3.81 -20.88
C GLY A 274 -20.58 3.82 -20.05
N LEU A 275 -20.62 3.47 -18.76
CA LEU A 275 -19.42 3.47 -17.90
C LEU A 275 -18.39 2.40 -18.29
N GLN A 276 -18.83 1.25 -18.82
CA GLN A 276 -17.90 0.20 -19.27
C GLN A 276 -17.02 0.70 -20.42
N GLU A 277 -17.61 1.46 -21.34
CA GLU A 277 -16.89 2.02 -22.49
C GLU A 277 -15.94 3.13 -22.04
N GLN A 278 -16.40 4.00 -21.14
CA GLN A 278 -15.55 5.02 -20.52
C GLN A 278 -14.35 4.39 -19.79
N VAL A 279 -14.55 3.30 -19.03
CA VAL A 279 -13.45 2.57 -18.38
C VAL A 279 -12.47 2.04 -19.42
N ARG A 280 -12.97 1.45 -20.52
CA ARG A 280 -12.13 0.92 -21.60
C ARG A 280 -11.28 2.02 -22.23
N GLU A 281 -11.90 3.12 -22.65
CA GLU A 281 -11.23 4.26 -23.28
C GLU A 281 -10.19 4.90 -22.35
N ARG A 282 -10.54 5.17 -21.09
CA ARG A 282 -9.63 5.76 -20.10
C ARG A 282 -8.45 4.86 -19.77
N VAL A 283 -8.64 3.53 -19.78
CA VAL A 283 -7.54 2.57 -19.62
C VAL A 283 -6.60 2.61 -20.82
N GLU A 284 -7.15 2.58 -22.04
CA GLU A 284 -6.35 2.62 -23.26
C GLU A 284 -5.54 3.92 -23.37
N GLU A 285 -6.17 5.06 -23.10
CA GLU A 285 -5.54 6.39 -23.06
C GLU A 285 -4.40 6.42 -22.03
N ALA A 286 -4.66 6.11 -20.76
CA ALA A 286 -3.67 6.17 -19.70
C ALA A 286 -2.47 5.24 -19.96
N LEU A 287 -2.71 4.04 -20.48
CA LEU A 287 -1.64 3.09 -20.82
C LEU A 287 -0.85 3.49 -22.07
N ALA A 288 -1.45 4.23 -23.00
CA ALA A 288 -0.76 4.71 -24.20
C ALA A 288 0.15 5.91 -23.89
N GLU A 289 -0.26 6.79 -22.98
CA GLU A 289 0.47 8.00 -22.60
C GLU A 289 1.68 7.73 -21.69
N SER A 290 1.60 6.70 -20.84
CA SER A 290 2.63 6.46 -19.84
C SER A 290 3.95 5.92 -20.44
N THR A 291 5.02 6.67 -20.17
CA THR A 291 6.40 6.33 -20.57
C THR A 291 7.31 5.99 -19.39
N ASP A 292 6.93 6.38 -18.16
CA ASP A 292 7.66 6.04 -16.95
C ASP A 292 7.36 4.59 -16.50
N PRO A 293 8.37 3.71 -16.32
CA PRO A 293 8.14 2.33 -15.94
C PRO A 293 7.49 2.15 -14.56
N TYR A 294 7.63 3.10 -13.63
CA TYR A 294 6.98 3.02 -12.32
C TYR A 294 5.50 3.40 -12.40
N GLU A 295 5.18 4.53 -13.03
CA GLU A 295 3.80 4.94 -13.30
C GLU A 295 3.06 3.85 -14.09
N ARG A 296 3.67 3.31 -15.15
CA ARG A 296 3.08 2.26 -15.98
C ARG A 296 2.73 1.01 -15.18
N HIS A 297 3.60 0.58 -14.27
CA HIS A 297 3.35 -0.60 -13.43
C HIS A 297 2.12 -0.39 -12.51
N THR A 298 1.98 0.81 -11.93
CA THR A 298 0.80 1.21 -11.16
C THR A 298 -0.45 1.26 -12.03
N LEU A 299 -0.37 1.88 -13.22
CA LEU A 299 -1.48 2.00 -14.16
C LEU A 299 -1.99 0.65 -14.60
N VAL A 300 -1.13 -0.30 -14.95
CA VAL A 300 -1.53 -1.66 -15.36
C VAL A 300 -2.28 -2.35 -14.22
N ASN A 301 -1.80 -2.24 -12.98
CA ASN A 301 -2.50 -2.79 -11.81
C ASN A 301 -3.90 -2.18 -11.62
N THR A 302 -4.01 -0.85 -11.72
CA THR A 302 -5.30 -0.14 -11.58
C THR A 302 -6.22 -0.43 -12.75
N ALA A 303 -5.72 -0.45 -13.99
CA ALA A 303 -6.45 -0.76 -15.21
C ALA A 303 -7.07 -2.15 -15.18
N VAL A 304 -6.29 -3.16 -14.79
CA VAL A 304 -6.77 -4.54 -14.64
C VAL A 304 -7.90 -4.60 -13.61
N SER A 305 -7.76 -3.87 -12.50
CA SER A 305 -8.82 -3.79 -11.49
C SER A 305 -10.07 -3.09 -12.03
N ALA A 306 -9.91 -1.96 -12.73
CA ALA A 306 -11.01 -1.19 -13.32
C ALA A 306 -11.78 -1.98 -14.40
N LEU A 307 -11.06 -2.66 -15.31
CA LEU A 307 -11.66 -3.51 -16.33
C LEU A 307 -12.44 -4.68 -15.72
N ASN A 308 -11.89 -5.34 -14.68
CA ASN A 308 -12.62 -6.38 -13.96
C ASN A 308 -13.85 -5.81 -13.24
N ASP A 309 -13.74 -4.63 -12.65
CA ASP A 309 -14.87 -3.93 -12.02
C ASP A 309 -15.96 -3.60 -13.06
N ALA A 310 -15.58 -3.29 -14.31
CA ALA A 310 -16.47 -3.03 -15.43
C ALA A 310 -17.03 -4.30 -16.11
N GLY A 311 -16.66 -5.50 -15.67
CA GLY A 311 -17.11 -6.75 -16.30
C GLY A 311 -16.39 -7.08 -17.61
N LEU A 312 -15.16 -6.57 -17.80
CA LEU A 312 -14.31 -6.77 -18.97
C LEU A 312 -13.06 -7.63 -18.63
N PRO A 313 -13.22 -8.88 -18.12
CA PRO A 313 -12.10 -9.68 -17.65
C PRO A 313 -11.17 -10.18 -18.78
N VAL A 314 -11.70 -10.31 -20.00
CA VAL A 314 -10.90 -10.72 -21.18
C VAL A 314 -9.92 -9.62 -21.56
N GLN A 315 -10.38 -8.37 -21.60
CA GLN A 315 -9.55 -7.19 -21.83
C GLN A 315 -8.52 -7.02 -20.71
N ALA A 316 -8.91 -7.26 -19.46
CA ALA A 316 -7.97 -7.22 -18.33
C ALA A 316 -6.84 -8.27 -18.48
N GLU A 317 -7.16 -9.48 -18.94
CA GLU A 317 -6.16 -10.53 -19.24
C GLU A 317 -5.25 -10.13 -20.43
N GLN A 318 -5.80 -9.51 -21.48
CA GLN A 318 -5.02 -9.00 -22.61
C GLN A 318 -4.02 -7.91 -22.21
N VAL A 319 -4.44 -6.96 -21.36
CA VAL A 319 -3.56 -5.91 -20.81
C VAL A 319 -2.39 -6.54 -20.05
N LEU A 320 -2.65 -7.53 -19.19
CA LEU A 320 -1.59 -8.23 -18.44
C LEU A 320 -0.60 -8.94 -19.37
N LEU A 321 -1.11 -9.70 -20.35
CA LEU A 321 -0.27 -10.45 -21.29
C LEU A 321 0.61 -9.53 -22.14
N ALA A 322 0.06 -8.40 -22.61
CA ALA A 322 0.79 -7.40 -23.38
C ALA A 322 1.87 -6.68 -22.55
N GLU A 323 1.67 -6.56 -21.24
CA GLU A 323 2.61 -5.88 -20.35
C GLU A 323 3.78 -6.74 -19.91
N LEU A 324 3.62 -8.07 -19.82
CA LEU A 324 4.67 -8.99 -19.33
C LEU A 324 6.08 -8.73 -19.93
N PRO A 325 6.28 -8.56 -21.25
CA PRO A 325 7.62 -8.34 -21.80
C PRO A 325 8.22 -6.96 -21.48
N ARG A 326 7.40 -6.00 -21.04
CA ARG A 326 7.80 -4.60 -20.76
C ARG A 326 7.95 -4.33 -19.26
N SER A 327 7.24 -5.08 -18.42
CA SER A 327 7.26 -4.88 -16.97
C SER A 327 8.64 -5.18 -16.39
N HIS A 328 9.08 -4.34 -15.46
CA HIS A 328 10.27 -4.58 -14.65
C HIS A 328 10.03 -5.61 -13.53
N SER A 329 8.76 -5.97 -13.27
CA SER A 329 8.34 -6.97 -12.27
C SER A 329 7.23 -7.89 -12.84
N PRO A 330 7.47 -8.59 -13.97
CA PRO A 330 6.42 -9.30 -14.70
C PRO A 330 5.78 -10.42 -13.90
N TYR A 331 6.55 -11.02 -12.98
CA TYR A 331 6.10 -12.04 -12.04
C TYR A 331 4.91 -11.59 -11.17
N TYR A 332 4.72 -10.28 -10.94
CA TYR A 332 3.61 -9.74 -10.16
C TYR A 332 2.31 -9.87 -10.95
N PHE A 333 2.35 -9.52 -12.24
CA PHE A 333 1.20 -9.63 -13.14
C PHE A 333 0.83 -11.07 -13.47
N MET A 334 1.79 -12.01 -13.38
CA MET A 334 1.50 -13.44 -13.48
C MET A 334 0.54 -13.94 -12.39
N LEU A 335 0.54 -13.33 -11.19
CA LEU A 335 -0.45 -13.66 -10.15
C LEU A 335 -1.88 -13.25 -10.54
N SER A 336 -2.01 -12.11 -11.22
CA SER A 336 -3.29 -11.66 -11.77
C SER A 336 -3.76 -12.55 -12.92
N LEU A 337 -2.83 -13.06 -13.74
CA LEU A 337 -3.13 -14.06 -14.78
C LEU A 337 -3.57 -15.41 -14.18
N ALA A 338 -2.96 -15.85 -13.08
CA ALA A 338 -3.45 -17.01 -12.33
C ALA A 338 -4.89 -16.79 -11.82
N THR A 339 -5.21 -15.57 -11.38
CA THR A 339 -6.58 -15.20 -10.98
C THR A 339 -7.54 -15.21 -12.18
N SER A 340 -7.11 -14.76 -13.36
CA SER A 340 -7.89 -14.89 -14.61
C SER A 340 -8.17 -16.35 -14.96
N ALA A 341 -7.16 -17.22 -14.89
CA ALA A 341 -7.33 -18.66 -15.10
C ALA A 341 -8.32 -19.27 -14.09
N LYS A 342 -8.24 -18.87 -12.81
CA LYS A 342 -9.18 -19.30 -11.76
C LYS A 342 -10.63 -18.91 -12.09
N ARG A 343 -10.88 -17.70 -12.60
CA ARG A 343 -12.22 -17.28 -13.04
C ARG A 343 -12.78 -18.15 -14.17
N ARG A 344 -11.91 -18.65 -15.05
CA ARG A 344 -12.25 -19.60 -16.13
C ARG A 344 -12.34 -21.05 -15.66
N SER A 345 -12.14 -21.33 -14.36
CA SER A 345 -12.01 -22.68 -13.81
C SER A 345 -10.89 -23.51 -14.47
N ASP A 346 -9.86 -22.84 -14.98
CA ASP A 346 -8.71 -23.43 -15.66
C ASP A 346 -7.62 -23.78 -14.65
N VAL A 347 -7.74 -24.95 -14.01
CA VAL A 347 -6.80 -25.43 -12.97
C VAL A 347 -5.37 -25.53 -13.49
N ALA A 348 -5.17 -26.02 -14.71
CA ALA A 348 -3.85 -26.13 -15.32
C ALA A 348 -3.21 -24.75 -15.49
N GLY A 349 -3.97 -23.77 -15.99
CA GLY A 349 -3.52 -22.39 -16.13
C GLY A 349 -3.22 -21.72 -14.79
N VAL A 350 -3.99 -21.99 -13.72
CA VAL A 350 -3.69 -21.47 -12.37
C VAL A 350 -2.32 -21.94 -11.89
N LEU A 351 -2.06 -23.25 -11.98
CA LEU A 351 -0.79 -23.82 -11.53
C LEU A 351 0.39 -23.38 -12.40
N ASP A 352 0.20 -23.28 -13.71
CA ASP A 352 1.22 -22.79 -14.64
C ASP A 352 1.61 -21.34 -14.34
N TRP A 353 0.64 -20.43 -14.18
CA TRP A 353 0.92 -19.03 -13.88
C TRP A 353 1.55 -18.81 -12.51
N TYR A 354 1.11 -19.51 -11.46
CA TYR A 354 1.77 -19.43 -10.15
C TYR A 354 3.19 -19.99 -10.19
N GLY A 355 3.41 -21.10 -10.90
CA GLY A 355 4.75 -21.67 -11.10
C GLY A 355 5.69 -20.68 -11.80
N LYS A 356 5.23 -20.08 -12.91
CA LYS A 356 5.98 -19.04 -13.63
C LYS A 356 6.26 -17.82 -12.77
N ALA A 357 5.27 -17.34 -12.00
CA ALA A 357 5.43 -16.21 -11.09
C ALA A 357 6.54 -16.47 -10.06
N TRP A 358 6.54 -17.64 -9.42
CA TRP A 358 7.57 -18.00 -8.44
C TRP A 358 8.95 -18.24 -9.06
N GLN A 359 9.02 -18.85 -10.24
CA GLN A 359 10.30 -19.05 -10.94
C GLN A 359 10.92 -17.71 -11.37
N ALA A 360 10.11 -16.78 -11.86
CA ALA A 360 10.57 -15.46 -12.30
C ALA A 360 10.81 -14.48 -11.14
N SER A 361 10.36 -14.78 -9.92
CA SER A 361 10.47 -13.85 -8.81
C SER A 361 11.87 -13.70 -8.26
N VAL A 362 12.17 -12.45 -7.89
CA VAL A 362 13.46 -12.01 -7.37
C VAL A 362 13.25 -11.51 -5.95
N GLY A 363 14.24 -11.75 -5.08
CA GLY A 363 14.17 -11.36 -3.68
C GLY A 363 13.71 -12.49 -2.77
N LEU A 364 14.41 -12.69 -1.66
CA LEU A 364 14.22 -13.87 -0.81
C LEU A 364 12.80 -13.93 -0.24
N ALA A 365 12.30 -12.82 0.25
CA ALA A 365 11.01 -12.74 0.91
C ALA A 365 9.84 -12.89 -0.10
N THR A 366 9.98 -12.35 -1.31
CA THR A 366 9.02 -12.53 -2.41
C THR A 366 9.04 -13.95 -2.96
N ARG A 367 10.23 -14.56 -3.12
CA ARG A 367 10.37 -15.98 -3.48
C ARG A 367 9.68 -16.90 -2.48
N LEU A 368 9.89 -16.68 -1.18
CA LEU A 368 9.20 -17.42 -0.11
C LEU A 368 7.67 -17.28 -0.21
N GLN A 369 7.17 -16.06 -0.33
CA GLN A 369 5.73 -15.80 -0.39
C GLN A 369 5.06 -16.51 -1.57
N TRP A 370 5.67 -16.46 -2.76
CA TRP A 370 5.05 -17.05 -3.95
C TRP A 370 5.35 -18.53 -4.13
N GLY A 371 6.47 -19.02 -3.59
CA GLY A 371 6.71 -20.45 -3.44
C GLY A 371 5.67 -21.10 -2.53
N VAL A 372 5.35 -20.47 -1.39
CA VAL A 372 4.23 -20.90 -0.53
C VAL A 372 2.91 -20.85 -1.31
N THR A 373 2.62 -19.75 -2.01
CA THR A 373 1.38 -19.61 -2.80
C THR A 373 1.25 -20.72 -3.84
N TYR A 374 2.33 -21.03 -4.56
CA TYR A 374 2.36 -22.10 -5.56
C TYR A 374 2.18 -23.47 -4.92
N LEU A 375 2.98 -23.81 -3.90
CA LEU A 375 2.91 -25.13 -3.26
C LEU A 375 1.53 -25.39 -2.63
N VAL A 376 0.96 -24.40 -1.94
CA VAL A 376 -0.41 -24.49 -1.42
C VAL A 376 -1.41 -24.73 -2.56
N SER A 377 -1.26 -24.04 -3.68
CA SER A 377 -2.15 -24.22 -4.84
C SER A 377 -2.01 -25.61 -5.47
N VAL A 378 -0.80 -26.17 -5.56
CA VAL A 378 -0.57 -27.53 -6.06
C VAL A 378 -1.24 -28.54 -5.12
N ILE A 379 -1.07 -28.40 -3.80
CA ILE A 379 -1.71 -29.29 -2.82
C ILE A 379 -3.24 -29.24 -2.95
N ASP A 380 -3.82 -28.03 -3.08
CA ASP A 380 -5.27 -27.87 -3.11
C ASP A 380 -5.91 -28.30 -4.44
N LEU A 381 -5.23 -28.10 -5.57
CA LEU A 381 -5.80 -28.31 -6.91
C LEU A 381 -5.32 -29.59 -7.59
N ALA A 382 -4.19 -30.15 -7.16
CA ALA A 382 -3.59 -31.36 -7.71
C ALA A 382 -2.95 -32.24 -6.62
N PRO A 383 -3.69 -32.65 -5.56
CA PRO A 383 -3.13 -33.39 -4.42
C PRO A 383 -2.52 -34.75 -4.79
N HIS A 384 -2.90 -35.31 -5.95
CA HIS A 384 -2.37 -36.58 -6.45
C HIS A 384 -1.05 -36.44 -7.23
N ASP A 385 -0.65 -35.22 -7.60
CA ASP A 385 0.61 -34.94 -8.30
C ASP A 385 1.77 -34.83 -7.30
N THR A 386 2.10 -35.97 -6.69
CA THR A 386 3.13 -36.05 -5.63
C THR A 386 4.49 -35.60 -6.13
N ALA A 387 4.82 -35.84 -7.40
CA ALA A 387 6.08 -35.40 -8.01
C ALA A 387 6.18 -33.87 -8.04
N ARG A 388 5.12 -33.17 -8.47
CA ARG A 388 5.09 -31.70 -8.47
C ARG A 388 5.11 -31.11 -7.07
N ILE A 389 4.40 -31.72 -6.11
CA ILE A 389 4.42 -31.29 -4.71
C ILE A 389 5.85 -31.40 -4.15
N GLU A 390 6.52 -32.52 -4.35
CA GLU A 390 7.89 -32.73 -3.85
C GLU A 390 8.90 -31.79 -4.53
N GLN A 391 8.76 -31.53 -5.83
CA GLN A 391 9.59 -30.56 -6.54
C GLN A 391 9.40 -29.13 -6.00
N ALA A 392 8.15 -28.72 -5.78
CA ALA A 392 7.84 -27.41 -5.21
C ALA A 392 8.34 -27.29 -3.76
N ALA A 393 8.19 -28.35 -2.95
CA ALA A 393 8.73 -28.38 -1.60
C ALA A 393 10.26 -28.28 -1.57
N GLN A 394 10.95 -28.96 -2.50
CA GLN A 394 12.41 -28.87 -2.64
C GLN A 394 12.87 -27.44 -2.96
N GLY A 395 12.23 -26.79 -3.93
CA GLY A 395 12.57 -25.41 -4.32
C GLY A 395 12.31 -24.42 -3.17
N LEU A 396 11.17 -24.55 -2.49
CA LEU A 396 10.84 -23.67 -1.37
C LEU A 396 11.77 -23.89 -0.18
N LEU A 397 12.18 -25.14 0.09
CA LEU A 397 13.19 -25.42 1.11
C LEU A 397 14.55 -24.77 0.79
N ALA A 398 14.93 -24.70 -0.48
CA ALA A 398 16.13 -23.98 -0.89
C ALA A 398 16.00 -22.47 -0.63
N ASP A 399 14.84 -21.87 -0.95
CA ASP A 399 14.55 -20.46 -0.66
C ASP A 399 14.55 -20.18 0.87
N VAL A 400 14.01 -21.08 1.70
CA VAL A 400 14.06 -20.98 3.18
C VAL A 400 15.49 -20.98 3.67
N ARG A 401 16.31 -21.92 3.18
CA ARG A 401 17.74 -22.00 3.55
C ARG A 401 18.52 -20.76 3.11
N ALA A 402 18.23 -20.22 1.92
CA ALA A 402 18.86 -19.01 1.42
C ALA A 402 18.48 -17.76 2.24
N ALA A 403 17.25 -17.69 2.73
CA ALA A 403 16.79 -16.62 3.62
C ALA A 403 17.37 -16.73 5.05
N GLY A 404 17.79 -17.93 5.47
CA GLY A 404 18.38 -18.16 6.78
C GLY A 404 17.43 -17.73 7.90
N ALA A 405 17.95 -17.01 8.91
CA ALA A 405 17.15 -16.54 10.03
C ALA A 405 16.00 -15.59 9.62
N ASP A 406 16.15 -14.87 8.50
CA ASP A 406 15.15 -13.93 8.00
C ASP A 406 13.90 -14.64 7.46
N ALA A 407 13.99 -15.94 7.15
CA ALA A 407 12.84 -16.77 6.76
C ALA A 407 11.76 -16.83 7.85
N HIS A 408 12.17 -16.68 9.12
CA HIS A 408 11.30 -16.77 10.29
C HIS A 408 10.96 -15.40 10.88
N GLN A 409 11.05 -14.34 10.07
CA GLN A 409 10.69 -12.98 10.47
C GLN A 409 9.48 -12.47 9.67
N GLN A 410 8.64 -11.66 10.33
CA GLN A 410 7.57 -10.87 9.71
C GLN A 410 6.77 -11.62 8.62
N ARG A 411 6.68 -11.05 7.40
CA ARG A 411 5.89 -11.62 6.31
C ARG A 411 6.36 -13.01 5.94
N ASN A 412 7.66 -13.30 6.04
CA ASN A 412 8.20 -14.62 5.69
C ASN A 412 7.65 -15.69 6.64
N LEU A 413 7.74 -15.45 7.95
CA LEU A 413 7.15 -16.33 8.95
C LEU A 413 5.65 -16.53 8.73
N GLY A 414 4.93 -15.43 8.50
CA GLY A 414 3.49 -15.47 8.26
C GLY A 414 3.10 -16.27 7.00
N GLN A 415 3.95 -16.34 5.97
CA GLN A 415 3.70 -17.20 4.81
C GLN A 415 4.03 -18.67 5.13
N LEU A 416 5.17 -18.95 5.77
CA LEU A 416 5.55 -20.31 6.14
C LEU A 416 4.53 -20.96 7.09
N GLN A 417 3.99 -20.21 8.04
CA GLN A 417 2.95 -20.69 8.96
C GLN A 417 1.64 -21.11 8.24
N LYS A 418 1.30 -20.49 7.10
CA LYS A 418 0.13 -20.92 6.30
C LYS A 418 0.34 -22.27 5.63
N LEU A 419 1.60 -22.67 5.41
CA LEU A 419 1.95 -23.90 4.73
C LEU A 419 1.93 -25.11 5.68
N ALA A 420 2.24 -24.93 6.97
CA ALA A 420 2.26 -26.01 7.96
C ALA A 420 0.98 -26.89 7.97
N PRO A 421 -0.25 -26.35 8.07
CA PRO A 421 -1.46 -27.18 8.04
C PRO A 421 -1.68 -27.87 6.68
N LYS A 422 -1.18 -27.30 5.58
CA LYS A 422 -1.28 -27.90 4.24
C LYS A 422 -0.35 -29.09 4.10
N LEU A 423 0.90 -29.00 4.56
CA LEU A 423 1.84 -30.13 4.57
C LEU A 423 1.34 -31.29 5.43
N ALA A 424 0.68 -31.00 6.57
CA ALA A 424 0.09 -32.03 7.42
C ALA A 424 -1.11 -32.77 6.77
N SER A 425 -1.71 -32.19 5.73
CA SER A 425 -2.88 -32.76 5.04
C SER A 425 -2.53 -33.75 3.92
N ILE A 426 -1.25 -33.89 3.57
CA ILE A 426 -0.76 -34.76 2.50
C ILE A 426 0.14 -35.88 3.05
N PRO A 427 0.29 -37.01 2.34
CA PRO A 427 1.26 -38.04 2.71
C PRO A 427 2.69 -37.47 2.77
N PRO A 428 3.50 -37.84 3.78
CA PRO A 428 4.85 -37.34 3.89
C PRO A 428 5.74 -37.88 2.77
N GLY A 429 6.50 -36.99 2.15
CA GLY A 429 7.62 -37.31 1.26
C GLY A 429 8.94 -36.69 1.74
N PRO A 430 10.06 -36.96 1.06
CA PRO A 430 11.39 -36.54 1.51
C PRO A 430 11.54 -35.02 1.63
N HIS A 431 11.08 -34.24 0.64
CA HIS A 431 11.20 -32.78 0.64
C HIS A 431 10.08 -32.09 1.41
N THR A 432 8.85 -32.59 1.33
CA THR A 432 7.73 -32.06 2.14
C THR A 432 7.99 -32.23 3.64
N SER A 433 8.56 -33.37 4.07
CA SER A 433 8.93 -33.59 5.47
C SER A 433 10.10 -32.71 5.90
N ALA A 434 11.12 -32.54 5.06
CA ALA A 434 12.24 -31.65 5.34
C ALA A 434 11.81 -30.17 5.41
N LEU A 435 10.87 -29.76 4.56
CA LEU A 435 10.28 -28.43 4.59
C LEU A 435 9.42 -28.23 5.83
N ALA A 436 8.59 -29.21 6.21
CA ALA A 436 7.80 -29.15 7.44
C ALA A 436 8.68 -29.02 8.70
N ALA A 437 9.86 -29.63 8.71
CA ALA A 437 10.82 -29.49 9.81
C ALA A 437 11.57 -28.14 9.82
N ALA A 438 11.56 -27.41 8.70
CA ALA A 438 12.21 -26.11 8.54
C ALA A 438 11.25 -24.92 8.71
N ILE A 439 9.98 -25.18 9.06
CA ILE A 439 8.93 -24.19 9.34
C ILE A 439 8.63 -24.26 10.83
#